data_AF-A0A2J0PRY0-F1
#
_entry.id   AF-A0A2J0PRY0-F1
#
_cell.length_a   1.000
_cell.length_b   1.000
_cell.length_c   1.000
_cell.angle_alpha   90.00
_cell.angle_beta   90.00
_cell.angle_gamma   90.00
#
_symmetry.space_group_name_H-M   'P 1'
#
loop_
_entity.id
_entity.type
_entity.pdbx_description
1 polymer ?
#
loop_
_entity_poly.entity_id
_entity_poly.type
_entity_poly.pdbx_seq_one_letter_code
_entity_poly.pdbx_strand_id
1 'polypeptide(L)'
;MTGYELRLWRKGMNWSSDRAAEELGVSLRTWKVYEKSEKVSRVVELATVTLSIAAAVPSFGHRKNTKEKIITMIQTLTGAAGLIGRR
;
A
#
# COMPACT_ATOMS: atom_id res chain seq x y z
N MET A 1 -8.16 -1.41 -7.66
CA MET A 1 -8.46 -1.16 -6.24
C MET A 1 -9.67 -0.25 -6.13
N THR A 2 -10.66 -0.64 -5.33
CA THR A 2 -11.84 0.16 -4.97
C THR A 2 -11.55 1.01 -3.72
N GLY A 3 -12.41 1.99 -3.42
CA GLY A 3 -12.30 2.78 -2.20
C GLY A 3 -12.43 1.95 -0.92
N TYR A 4 -13.22 0.86 -0.97
CA TYR A 4 -13.34 -0.10 0.12
C TYR A 4 -12.01 -0.82 0.39
N GLU A 5 -11.34 -1.31 -0.65
CA GLU A 5 -10.04 -1.97 -0.54
C GLU A 5 -8.97 -1.00 -0.02
N LEU A 6 -8.99 0.27 -0.47
CA LEU A 6 -8.11 1.32 0.05
C LEU A 6 -8.32 1.56 1.56
N ARG A 7 -9.59 1.58 2.01
CA ARG A 7 -9.92 1.69 3.43
C ARG A 7 -9.45 0.49 4.23
N LEU A 8 -9.55 -0.72 3.67
CA LEU A 8 -9.06 -1.94 4.32
C LEU A 8 -7.53 -1.92 4.45
N TRP A 9 -6.83 -1.51 3.39
CA TRP A 9 -5.38 -1.37 3.38
C TRP A 9 -4.88 -0.47 4.52
N ARG A 10 -5.38 0.77 4.64
CA ARG A 10 -4.90 1.67 5.70
C ARG A 10 -5.22 1.15 7.12
N LYS A 11 -6.31 0.40 7.29
CA LYS A 11 -6.63 -0.26 8.56
C LYS A 11 -5.61 -1.37 8.87
N GLY A 12 -5.19 -2.13 7.84
CA GLY A 12 -4.10 -3.10 7.97
C GLY A 12 -2.76 -2.45 8.35
N MET A 13 -2.53 -1.22 7.91
CA MET A 13 -1.38 -0.39 8.33
C MET A 13 -1.57 0.24 9.73
N ASN A 14 -2.71 0.02 10.38
CA ASN A 14 -3.11 0.66 11.64
C ASN A 14 -3.16 2.20 11.56
N TRP A 15 -3.60 2.75 10.42
CA TRP A 15 -3.67 4.19 10.17
C TRP A 15 -5.09 4.76 10.28
N SER A 16 -5.17 5.96 10.85
CA SER A 16 -6.34 6.83 10.74
C SER A 16 -6.49 7.37 9.30
N SER A 17 -7.65 7.92 8.98
CA SER A 17 -7.85 8.60 7.69
C SER A 17 -6.93 9.81 7.54
N ASP A 18 -6.67 10.53 8.63
CA ASP A 18 -5.75 11.67 8.64
C ASP A 18 -4.31 11.24 8.34
N ARG A 19 -3.84 10.17 9.00
CA ARG A 19 -2.49 9.64 8.76
C ARG A 19 -2.33 9.13 7.32
N ALA A 20 -3.33 8.42 6.79
CA ALA A 20 -3.27 7.94 5.42
C ALA A 20 -3.26 9.08 4.39
N ALA A 21 -4.00 10.17 4.64
CA ALA A 21 -3.98 11.36 3.81
C ALA A 21 -2.60 12.06 3.84
N GLU A 22 -2.02 12.19 5.03
CA GLU A 22 -0.68 12.74 5.25
C GLU A 22 0.40 11.94 4.48
N GLU A 23 0.42 10.61 4.64
CA GLU A 23 1.39 9.72 3.97
C GLU A 23 1.28 9.75 2.44
N LEU A 24 0.09 10.01 1.92
CA LEU A 24 -0.14 10.18 0.48
C LEU A 24 0.07 11.63 -0.01
N GLY A 25 0.34 12.57 0.88
CA GLY A 25 0.53 13.98 0.55
C GLY A 25 -0.75 14.63 0.01
N VAL A 26 -1.93 14.19 0.45
CA VAL A 26 -3.23 14.72 0.01
C VAL A 26 -4.04 15.27 1.17
N SER A 27 -5.02 16.13 0.87
CA SER A 27 -5.95 16.60 1.90
C SER A 27 -6.84 15.47 2.44
N LEU A 28 -7.29 15.57 3.69
CA LEU A 28 -8.28 14.64 4.27
C LEU A 28 -9.56 14.57 3.43
N ARG A 29 -9.98 15.69 2.83
CA ARG A 29 -11.14 15.73 1.93
C ARG A 29 -10.92 14.82 0.73
N THR A 30 -9.77 14.93 0.07
CA THR A 30 -9.38 14.09 -1.06
C THR A 30 -9.34 12.61 -0.67
N TRP A 31 -8.75 12.29 0.48
CA TRP A 31 -8.71 10.92 1.00
C TRP A 31 -10.12 10.33 1.19
N LYS A 32 -11.04 11.09 1.81
CA LYS A 32 -12.44 10.65 1.99
C LYS A 32 -13.17 10.42 0.68
N VAL A 33 -12.82 11.15 -0.39
CA VAL A 33 -13.36 10.90 -1.74
C VAL A 33 -12.82 9.56 -2.27
N TYR A 34 -11.52 9.29 -2.12
CA TYR A 34 -10.93 8.02 -2.55
C TYR A 34 -11.56 6.80 -1.86
N GLU A 35 -11.77 6.85 -0.54
CA GLU A 35 -12.43 5.75 0.19
C GLU A 35 -13.86 5.45 -0.27
N LYS A 36 -14.55 6.44 -0.86
CA LYS A 36 -15.92 6.29 -1.37
C LYS A 36 -15.98 6.03 -2.87
N SER A 37 -14.83 6.09 -3.55
CA SER A 37 -14.78 5.91 -5.01
C SER A 37 -14.97 4.45 -5.37
N GLU A 38 -15.78 4.19 -6.40
CA GLU A 38 -15.92 2.84 -6.96
C GLU A 38 -14.56 2.31 -7.44
N LYS A 39 -13.75 3.17 -8.05
CA LYS A 39 -12.39 2.87 -8.49
C LYS A 39 -11.43 3.97 -8.07
N VAL A 40 -10.33 3.56 -7.45
CA VAL A 40 -9.25 4.47 -7.03
C VAL A 40 -8.29 4.68 -8.20
N SER A 41 -7.66 5.85 -8.28
CA SER A 41 -6.72 6.15 -9.36
C SER A 41 -5.49 5.23 -9.29
N ARG A 42 -4.90 4.94 -10.46
CA ARG A 42 -3.72 4.08 -10.54
C ARG A 42 -2.54 4.64 -9.73
N VAL A 43 -2.39 5.95 -9.66
CA VAL A 43 -1.31 6.59 -8.89
C VAL A 43 -1.44 6.25 -7.40
N VAL A 44 -2.66 6.31 -6.86
CA VAL A 44 -2.90 5.96 -5.44
C VAL A 44 -2.65 4.47 -5.20
N GLU A 45 -3.05 3.58 -6.11
CA GLU A 45 -2.71 2.15 -6.04
C GLU A 45 -1.20 1.88 -5.97
N LEU A 46 -0.40 2.62 -6.75
CA LEU A 46 1.06 2.46 -6.74
C LEU A 46 1.67 3.01 -5.45
N ALA A 47 1.12 4.11 -4.94
CA ALA A 47 1.55 4.69 -3.68
C ALA A 47 1.27 3.75 -2.50
N THR A 48 0.12 3.06 -2.45
CA THR A 48 -0.17 2.10 -1.37
C THR A 48 0.82 0.94 -1.35
N VAL A 49 1.23 0.43 -2.52
CA VAL A 49 2.29 -0.60 -2.61
C VAL A 49 3.60 -0.08 -2.08
N THR A 50 4.01 1.12 -2.52
CA THR A 50 5.28 1.72 -2.14
C THR A 50 5.35 1.94 -0.63
N LEU A 51 4.29 2.47 -0.03
CA LEU A 51 4.17 2.66 1.42
C LEU A 51 4.17 1.34 2.18
N SER A 52 3.51 0.30 1.65
CA SER A 52 3.52 -1.03 2.27
C SER A 52 4.91 -1.67 2.26
N ILE A 53 5.65 -1.51 1.15
CA ILE A 53 7.05 -1.97 1.06
C ILE A 53 7.91 -1.18 2.03
N ALA A 54 7.79 0.15 2.07
CA ALA A 54 8.56 1.00 2.97
C ALA A 54 8.35 0.61 4.45
N ALA A 55 7.11 0.30 4.83
CA ALA A 55 6.81 -0.21 6.17
C ALA A 55 7.39 -1.61 6.45
N ALA A 56 7.55 -2.45 5.42
CA ALA A 56 8.13 -3.78 5.54
C ALA A 56 9.67 -3.76 5.59
N VAL A 57 10.33 -2.77 4.97
CA VAL A 57 11.80 -2.68 4.87
C VAL A 57 12.53 -2.81 6.21
N PRO A 58 12.12 -2.15 7.31
CA PRO A 58 12.77 -2.33 8.61
C PRO A 58 12.82 -3.78 9.08
N SER A 59 11.79 -4.58 8.72
CA SER A 59 11.74 -5.99 9.11
C SER A 59 12.73 -6.86 8.33
N PHE A 60 13.17 -6.44 7.13
CA PHE A 60 14.07 -7.22 6.29
C PHE A 60 15.45 -7.42 6.91
N GLY A 61 15.88 -6.49 7.79
CA GLY A 61 17.13 -6.60 8.54
C GLY A 61 17.11 -7.64 9.67
N HIS A 62 15.96 -8.21 10.01
CA HIS A 62 15.89 -9.24 11.05
C HIS A 62 16.60 -10.53 10.61
N ARG A 63 17.48 -11.06 11.45
CA ARG A 63 18.28 -12.28 11.20
C ARG A 63 17.46 -13.51 10.77
N LYS A 64 16.16 -13.54 11.07
CA LYS A 64 15.22 -14.63 10.71
C LYS A 64 14.72 -14.56 9.26
N ASN A 65 14.91 -13.44 8.58
CA ASN A 65 14.46 -13.24 7.20
C ASN A 65 15.57 -13.65 6.24
N THR A 66 15.30 -14.72 5.47
CA THR A 66 16.19 -15.13 4.38
C THR A 66 15.91 -14.27 3.14
N LYS A 67 16.86 -14.26 2.20
CA LYS A 67 16.73 -13.51 0.95
C LYS A 67 15.47 -13.92 0.18
N GLU A 68 15.18 -15.22 0.15
CA GLU A 68 14.02 -15.81 -0.52
C GLU A 68 12.72 -15.34 0.11
N LYS A 69 12.65 -15.29 1.46
CA LYS A 69 11.47 -14.77 2.16
C LYS A 69 11.22 -13.31 1.83
N ILE A 70 12.27 -12.48 1.81
CA ILE A 70 12.17 -11.05 1.47
C ILE A 70 11.69 -10.88 0.03
N ILE A 71 12.25 -11.64 -0.92
CA ILE A 71 11.82 -11.62 -2.32
C ILE A 71 10.34 -12.00 -2.44
N THR A 72 9.91 -13.09 -1.79
CA THR A 72 8.50 -13.52 -1.78
C THR A 72 7.59 -12.43 -1.20
N MET A 73 8.00 -11.76 -0.12
CA MET A 73 7.22 -10.63 0.45
C MET A 73 7.08 -9.49 -0.56
N ILE A 74 8.17 -9.07 -1.21
CA ILE A 74 8.15 -8.00 -2.22
C ILE A 74 7.28 -8.40 -3.41
N GLN A 75 7.41 -9.64 -3.89
CA GLN A 75 6.59 -10.16 -4.99
C GLN A 75 5.10 -10.22 -4.63
N THR A 76 4.77 -10.54 -3.38
CA THR A 76 3.38 -10.56 -2.91
C THR A 76 2.80 -9.13 -2.90
N LEU A 77 3.55 -8.16 -2.36
CA LEU A 77 3.12 -6.75 -2.30
C LEU A 77 2.99 -6.11 -3.69
N THR A 78 3.89 -6.44 -4.61
CA THR A 78 3.88 -5.90 -5.98
C THR A 78 2.91 -6.64 -6.90
N GLY A 79 2.72 -7.93 -6.70
CA GLY A 79 1.74 -8.75 -7.41
C GLY A 79 0.31 -8.33 -7.15
N ALA A 80 -0.03 -7.95 -5.90
CA ALA A 80 -1.34 -7.43 -5.52
C ALA A 80 -1.75 -6.17 -6.32
N ALA A 81 -0.79 -5.40 -6.80
CA ALA A 81 -1.05 -4.22 -7.64
C ALA A 81 -0.86 -4.47 -9.14
N GLY A 82 -0.66 -5.72 -9.57
CA GLY A 82 -0.45 -6.07 -10.97
C GLY A 82 0.78 -5.40 -11.59
N LEU A 83 1.83 -5.21 -10.78
CA LEU A 83 3.13 -4.70 -11.26
C LEU A 83 3.99 -5.79 -11.88
N ILE A 84 3.79 -7.04 -11.48
CA ILE A 84 4.47 -8.21 -12.06
C ILE A 84 3.76 -8.56 -13.38
N GLY A 85 4.50 -8.52 -14.50
CA GLY A 85 4.01 -9.00 -15.79
C GLY A 85 3.45 -7.94 -16.76
N ARG A 86 3.53 -6.64 -16.46
CA ARG A 86 3.33 -5.59 -17.47
C ARG A 86 4.62 -5.40 -18.27
N ARG A 87 4.70 -6.06 -19.42
CA ARG A 87 5.57 -5.64 -20.53
C ARG A 87 4.81 -4.66 -21.41
#